data_AF-A0A9D8AQN1-F1
#
_entry.id   AF-A0A9D8AQN1-F1
#
_cell.length_a   1.000
_cell.length_b   1.000
_cell.length_c   1.000
_cell.angle_alpha   90.00
_cell.angle_beta   90.00
_cell.angle_gamma   90.00
#
_symmetry.space_group_name_H-M   'P 1'
#
loop_
_entity.id
_entity.type
_entity.pdbx_description
1 polymer ?
#
loop_
_entity_poly.entity_id
_entity_poly.type
_entity_poly.pdbx_seq_one_letter_code
_entity_poly.pdbx_strand_id
1 'polypeptide(L)'
;MAVREVSWKVSDKMYNEMTQVQKELSFSSLKDMVSLAVQRYLAEIRHETWWIDFRKLQQQVRTTGGFKLGQTKEELIANLREQRRQIFESDYENMY
;
A
#
# COMPACT_ATOMS: atom_id res chain seq x y z
N MET A 1 0.36 12.19 -16.30
CA MET A 1 -0.13 10.80 -16.19
C MET A 1 -1.19 10.58 -17.25
N ALA A 2 -1.09 9.51 -18.05
CA ALA A 2 -2.05 9.24 -19.12
C ALA A 2 -3.41 8.83 -18.53
N VAL A 3 -4.49 9.51 -18.94
CA VAL A 3 -5.86 9.14 -18.56
C VAL A 3 -6.20 7.88 -19.34
N ARG A 4 -6.24 6.73 -18.67
CA ARG A 4 -6.75 5.48 -19.26
C ARG A 4 -8.27 5.50 -19.18
N GLU A 5 -8.91 5.47 -20.34
CA GLU A 5 -10.36 5.36 -20.42
C GLU A 5 -10.77 3.93 -20.11
N VAL A 6 -11.74 3.77 -19.19
CA VAL A 6 -12.25 2.46 -18.77
C VAL A 6 -13.72 2.42 -19.13
N SER A 7 -14.09 1.51 -20.04
CA SER A 7 -15.49 1.24 -20.38
C SER A 7 -16.00 0.06 -19.56
N TRP A 8 -17.13 0.24 -18.88
CA TRP A 8 -17.79 -0.83 -18.14
C TRP A 8 -19.29 -0.80 -18.41
N LYS A 9 -19.88 -1.98 -18.63
CA LYS A 9 -21.33 -2.14 -18.81
C LYS A 9 -22.00 -2.35 -17.46
N VAL A 10 -23.02 -1.55 -17.21
CA VAL A 10 -23.79 -1.56 -15.96
C VAL A 10 -25.23 -1.95 -16.29
N SER A 11 -25.90 -2.69 -15.41
CA SER A 11 -27.32 -3.03 -15.59
C SER A 11 -28.21 -1.80 -15.38
N ASP A 12 -29.41 -1.80 -15.97
CA ASP A 12 -30.35 -0.69 -15.82
C ASP A 12 -30.72 -0.43 -14.36
N LYS A 13 -30.85 -1.50 -13.56
CA LYS A 13 -31.09 -1.42 -12.13
C LYS A 13 -29.98 -0.64 -11.42
N MET A 14 -28.73 -1.02 -11.67
CA MET A 14 -27.57 -0.38 -11.04
C MET A 14 -27.39 1.06 -11.53
N TYR A 15 -27.68 1.36 -12.81
CA TYR A 15 -27.68 2.74 -13.31
C TYR A 15 -28.70 3.60 -12.57
N ASN A 16 -29.93 3.10 -12.38
CA ASN A 16 -30.97 3.82 -11.66
C ASN A 16 -30.57 4.09 -10.20
N GLU A 17 -30.05 3.08 -9.49
CA GLU A 17 -29.55 3.23 -8.12
C GLU A 17 -28.42 4.28 -8.06
N MET A 18 -27.46 4.22 -8.99
CA MET A 18 -26.37 5.21 -9.07
C MET A 18 -26.87 6.63 -9.31
N THR A 19 -27.86 6.82 -10.18
CA THR A 19 -28.46 8.15 -10.43
C THR A 19 -29.23 8.68 -9.22
N GLN A 20 -29.88 7.79 -8.46
CA GLN A 20 -30.56 8.17 -7.22
C GLN A 20 -29.55 8.64 -6.17
N VAL A 21 -28.49 7.85 -5.93
CA VAL A 21 -27.42 8.18 -4.98
C VAL A 21 -26.71 9.48 -5.38
N GLN A 22 -26.48 9.69 -6.68
CA GLN A 22 -25.89 10.93 -7.20
C GLN A 22 -26.72 12.16 -6.82
N LYS A 23 -28.05 12.08 -6.89
CA LYS A 23 -28.96 13.15 -6.48
C LYS A 23 -29.00 13.33 -4.96
N GLU A 24 -29.13 12.24 -4.21
CA GLU A 24 -29.21 12.27 -2.74
C GLU A 24 -27.95 12.88 -2.12
N LEU A 25 -26.78 12.54 -2.65
CA LEU A 25 -25.50 13.02 -2.18
C LEU A 25 -25.02 14.29 -2.91
N SER A 26 -25.86 14.87 -3.77
CA SER A 26 -25.61 16.14 -4.48
C SER A 26 -24.30 16.19 -5.27
N PHE A 27 -23.89 15.07 -5.87
CA PHE A 27 -22.71 15.04 -6.75
C PHE A 27 -22.99 15.75 -8.07
N SER A 28 -21.99 16.51 -8.56
CA SER A 28 -22.09 17.25 -9.83
C SER A 28 -22.24 16.36 -11.06
N SER A 29 -21.67 15.14 -11.01
CA SER A 29 -21.82 14.15 -12.07
C SER A 29 -21.71 12.72 -11.53
N LEU A 30 -22.26 11.76 -12.28
CA LEU A 30 -22.06 10.32 -12.01
C LEU A 30 -20.57 9.94 -12.04
N LYS A 31 -19.78 10.58 -12.91
CA LYS A 31 -18.35 10.35 -13.02
C LYS A 31 -17.63 10.69 -11.72
N ASP A 32 -17.97 11.82 -11.10
CA ASP A 32 -17.34 12.26 -9.85
C ASP A 32 -17.68 11.33 -8.70
N MET A 33 -18.95 10.91 -8.62
CA MET A 33 -19.41 9.93 -7.65
C MET A 33 -18.65 8.60 -7.79
N VAL A 34 -18.56 8.05 -9.01
CA VAL A 34 -17.83 6.80 -9.29
C VAL A 34 -16.35 6.96 -8.98
N SER A 35 -15.74 8.08 -9.36
CA SER A 35 -14.32 8.34 -9.10
C SER A 35 -14.03 8.34 -7.59
N LEU A 36 -14.87 8.97 -6.79
CA LEU A 36 -14.74 8.96 -5.33
C LEU A 36 -14.94 7.55 -4.74
N ALA A 37 -15.95 6.82 -5.21
CA ALA A 37 -16.19 5.45 -4.75
C ALA A 37 -15.00 4.52 -5.04
N VAL A 38 -14.45 4.60 -6.25
CA VAL A 38 -13.25 3.84 -6.65
C VAL A 38 -12.05 4.24 -5.81
N GLN A 39 -11.83 5.53 -5.56
CA GLN A 39 -10.74 6.00 -4.71
C GLN A 39 -10.85 5.47 -3.27
N ARG A 40 -12.05 5.46 -2.69
CA ARG A 40 -12.29 4.89 -1.37
C ARG A 40 -11.99 3.39 -1.33
N TYR A 41 -12.48 2.65 -2.31
CA TYR A 41 -12.22 1.22 -2.42
C TYR A 41 -10.73 0.90 -2.59
N LEU A 42 -10.01 1.67 -3.41
CA LEU A 42 -8.57 1.52 -3.56
C LEU A 42 -7.80 1.84 -2.27
N ALA A 43 -8.25 2.84 -1.51
CA ALA A 43 -7.65 3.17 -0.22
C ALA A 43 -7.87 2.04 0.81
N GLU A 44 -9.05 1.44 0.80
CA GLU A 44 -9.40 0.29 1.65
C GLU A 44 -8.55 -0.94 1.30
N ILE A 45 -8.45 -1.30 0.02
CA ILE A 45 -7.56 -2.38 -0.44
C ILE A 45 -6.11 -2.12 -0.01
N ARG A 46 -5.62 -0.89 -0.18
CA ARG A 46 -4.24 -0.54 0.21
C ARG A 46 -4.03 -0.74 1.70
N HIS A 47 -5.00 -0.37 2.52
CA HIS A 47 -4.95 -0.56 3.96
C HIS A 47 -4.95 -2.04 4.34
N GLU A 48 -5.80 -2.86 3.72
CA GLU A 48 -5.81 -4.32 3.94
C GLU A 48 -4.49 -4.96 3.51
N THR A 49 -3.97 -4.58 2.35
CA THR A 49 -2.69 -5.06 1.82
C THR A 49 -1.56 -4.70 2.78
N TRP A 50 -1.54 -3.45 3.25
CA TRP A 50 -0.57 -3.00 4.25
C TRP A 50 -0.66 -3.82 5.53
N TRP A 51 -1.85 -4.15 6.01
CA TRP A 51 -2.04 -5.00 7.18
C TRP A 51 -1.50 -6.41 7.00
N ILE A 52 -1.70 -6.99 5.81
CA ILE A 52 -1.18 -8.31 5.47
C ILE A 52 0.36 -8.28 5.46
N ASP A 53 0.95 -7.30 4.80
CA ASP A 53 2.41 -7.17 4.72
C ASP A 53 3.03 -6.88 6.09
N PHE A 54 2.37 -6.06 6.91
CA PHE A 54 2.78 -5.82 8.28
C PHE A 54 2.76 -7.09 9.13
N ARG A 55 1.71 -7.91 9.02
CA ARG A 55 1.65 -9.21 9.73
C ARG A 55 2.74 -10.17 9.26
N LYS A 56 3.04 -10.21 7.96
CA LYS A 56 4.15 -11.00 7.42
C LYS A 56 5.49 -10.54 8.01
N LEU A 57 5.74 -9.23 8.04
CA LEU A 57 6.94 -8.66 8.66
C LEU A 57 7.03 -9.02 10.15
N GLN A 58 5.94 -8.89 10.91
CA GLN A 58 5.91 -9.28 12.32
C GLN A 58 6.23 -10.76 12.51
N GLN A 59 5.69 -11.63 11.64
CA GLN A 59 5.98 -13.06 11.68
C GLN A 59 7.45 -13.34 11.37
N GLN A 60 8.01 -12.71 10.33
CA GLN A 60 9.44 -12.83 9.99
C GLN A 60 10.34 -12.40 11.15
N VAL A 61 10.04 -11.27 11.79
CA VAL A 61 10.79 -10.78 12.96
C VAL A 61 10.72 -11.79 14.10
N ARG A 62 9.54 -12.35 14.40
CA ARG A 62 9.38 -13.38 15.45
C ARG A 62 10.15 -14.66 15.11
N THR A 63 10.04 -15.15 13.89
CA THR A 63 10.73 -16.37 13.43
C THR A 63 12.24 -16.21 13.45
N THR A 64 12.76 -15.01 13.20
CA THR A 64 14.21 -14.73 13.23
C THR A 64 14.75 -14.51 14.67
N GLY A 65 13.88 -14.59 15.68
CA GLY A 65 14.22 -14.39 17.08
C GLY A 65 14.32 -12.92 17.49
N GLY A 66 13.61 -12.03 16.78
CA GLY A 66 13.67 -10.58 16.95
C GLY A 66 14.76 -9.93 16.11
N PHE A 67 14.80 -8.59 16.14
CA PHE A 67 15.92 -7.84 15.59
C PHE A 67 17.12 -8.03 16.51
N LYS A 68 18.10 -8.84 16.09
CA LYS A 68 19.38 -9.02 16.80
C LYS A 68 20.28 -7.78 16.62
N LEU A 69 19.78 -6.62 17.02
CA LEU A 69 20.46 -5.34 16.87
C LEU A 69 21.28 -4.95 18.12
N GLY A 70 21.32 -5.78 19.16
CA GLY A 70 21.98 -5.46 20.44
C GLY A 70 20.98 -4.99 21.50
N GLN A 71 21.40 -4.96 22.77
CA GLN A 71 20.54 -4.57 23.89
C GLN A 71 20.69 -3.09 24.26
N THR A 72 21.76 -2.44 23.78
CA THR A 72 22.07 -1.03 24.04
C THR A 72 22.02 -0.19 22.76
N LYS A 73 21.87 1.13 22.92
CA LYS A 73 21.82 2.09 21.81
C LYS A 73 23.13 2.08 21.02
N GLU A 74 24.26 1.94 21.70
CA GLU A 74 25.60 1.91 21.14
C GLU A 74 25.83 0.65 20.31
N GLU A 75 25.41 -0.52 20.82
CA GLU A 75 25.43 -1.79 20.07
C GLU A 75 24.54 -1.73 18.81
N LEU A 76 23.36 -1.11 18.93
CA LEU A 76 22.44 -0.91 17.81
C LEU A 76 23.04 -0.04 16.72
N ILE A 77 23.70 1.06 17.09
CA ILE A 77 24.38 1.94 16.13
C ILE A 77 25.56 1.21 15.47
N ALA A 78 26.34 0.42 16.22
CA ALA A 78 27.46 -0.34 15.69
C ALA A 78 26.99 -1.43 14.71
N ASN A 79 25.98 -2.21 15.09
CA ASN A 79 25.41 -3.27 14.25
C ASN A 79 24.79 -2.72 12.96
N LEU A 80 24.05 -1.60 13.03
CA LEU A 80 23.49 -0.97 11.84
C LEU A 80 24.55 -0.39 10.91
N ARG A 81 25.65 0.15 11.45
CA ARG A 81 26.79 0.62 10.64
C ARG A 81 27.47 -0.54 9.92
N GLU A 82 27.65 -1.66 10.60
CA GLU A 82 28.25 -2.85 10.03
C GLU A 82 27.35 -3.47 8.95
N GLN A 83 26.05 -3.61 9.20
CA GLN A 83 25.09 -4.08 8.19
C GLN A 83 25.07 -3.16 6.95
N ARG A 84 25.09 -1.84 7.15
CA ARG A 84 25.16 -0.88 6.05
C ARG A 84 26.43 -1.04 5.23
N ARG A 85 27.56 -1.29 5.89
CA ARG A 85 28.84 -1.55 5.22
C ARG A 85 28.78 -2.82 4.38
N GLN A 86 28.23 -3.90 4.91
CA GLN A 86 28.08 -5.18 4.20
C GLN A 86 27.18 -5.05 2.96
N ILE A 87 26.05 -4.34 3.08
CA ILE A 87 25.18 -4.05 1.92
C ILE A 87 25.92 -3.26 0.86
N PHE A 88 26.67 -2.23 1.27
CA PHE A 88 27.43 -1.40 0.35
C PHE A 88 28.56 -2.18 -0.34
N GLU A 89 29.28 -3.03 0.38
CA GLU A 89 30.33 -3.90 -0.18
C GLU A 89 29.74 -4.92 -1.16
N SER A 90 28.58 -5.54 -0.85
CA SER A 90 27.90 -6.46 -1.77
C SER A 90 27.34 -5.78 -3.02
N ASP A 91 26.85 -4.54 -2.87
CA ASP A 91 26.36 -3.76 -4.02
C ASP A 91 27.53 -3.31 -4.92
N TYR A 92 28.71 -3.09 -4.33
CA TYR A 92 29.93 -2.74 -5.05
C TYR A 92 30.54 -3.95 -5.79
N GLU A 93 30.52 -5.14 -5.19
CA GLU A 93 30.93 -6.40 -5.84
C GLU A 93 30.03 -6.76 -7.04
N ASN A 94 28.76 -6.36 -7.04
CA ASN A 94 27.86 -6.57 -8.17
C ASN A 94 27.97 -5.48 -9.28
N MET A 95 28.82 -4.47 -9.09
CA MET A 95 29.06 -3.39 -10.06
C MET A 95 30.39 -3.53 -10.84
N TYR A 96 31.23 -4.52 -10.52
CA TYR A 96 32.46 -4.87 -11.23
C TYR A 96 32.47 -6.36 -11.61
#